data_AF-A0A6C0I432-F1
#
_entry.id   AF-A0A6C0I432-F1
#
_cell.length_a   1.000
_cell.length_b   1.000
_cell.length_c   1.000
_cell.angle_alpha   90.00
_cell.angle_beta   90.00
_cell.angle_gamma   90.00
#
_symmetry.space_group_name_H-M   'P 1'
#
loop_
_entity.id
_entity.type
_entity.pdbx_description
1 polymer ?
#
loop_
_entity_poly.entity_id
_entity_poly.type
_entity_poly.pdbx_seq_one_letter_code
_entity_poly.pdbx_strand_id
1 'polypeptide(L)'
;MYYEIFGNTIPLTTPSLGYNTNNKYPDFPPLMSDGRSVTSSWQPEAVINASIIQANGIKTNWEYRQFLTNNAVEIMKYNFLESSTDVGYYKRPIDLPSIRSNIVSGPNTVPYQFKSYSDKAQPFSYSTSDLKEMYLSREELNSRKVSPVITQEQLYRST
;
A
#
# COMPACT_ATOMS: atom_id res chain seq x y z
N MET A 1 -14.09 -38.45 1.80
CA MET A 1 -12.86 -37.86 1.22
C MET A 1 -13.07 -36.37 1.17
N TYR A 2 -12.51 -35.64 2.14
CA TYR A 2 -12.61 -34.19 2.21
C TYR A 2 -11.33 -33.60 1.60
N TYR A 3 -11.47 -32.67 0.67
CA TYR A 3 -10.34 -31.89 0.17
C TYR A 3 -10.08 -30.76 1.17
N GLU A 4 -8.84 -30.65 1.64
CA GLU A 4 -8.43 -29.52 2.46
C GLU A 4 -8.34 -28.29 1.55
N ILE A 5 -9.10 -27.25 1.90
CA ILE A 5 -9.00 -25.95 1.28
C ILE A 5 -7.67 -25.37 1.75
N PHE A 6 -6.68 -25.29 0.87
CA PHE A 6 -5.46 -24.53 1.12
C PHE A 6 -5.87 -23.06 1.32
N GLY A 7 -6.16 -22.71 2.57
CA GLY A 7 -6.24 -21.32 2.98
C GLY A 7 -4.86 -20.73 2.73
N ASN A 8 -4.76 -19.80 1.78
CA ASN A 8 -3.55 -19.03 1.56
C ASN A 8 -3.14 -18.45 2.91
N THR A 9 -2.11 -19.04 3.52
CA THR A 9 -1.58 -18.59 4.80
C THR A 9 -0.97 -17.22 4.53
N ILE A 10 -1.69 -16.16 4.90
CA ILE A 10 -1.05 -14.89 5.19
C ILE A 10 0.01 -15.25 6.23
N PRO A 11 1.32 -15.09 5.96
CA PRO A 11 2.32 -15.50 6.91
C PRO A 11 2.09 -14.67 8.19
N LEU A 12 1.54 -15.33 9.21
CA LEU A 12 1.41 -14.80 10.56
C LEU A 12 2.78 -14.89 11.23
N THR A 13 3.81 -14.39 10.55
CA THR A 13 5.15 -14.31 11.09
C THR A 13 5.33 -12.89 11.58
N THR A 14 5.04 -12.65 12.86
CA THR A 14 5.79 -11.62 13.59
C THR A 14 7.26 -11.97 13.40
N PRO A 15 8.05 -11.19 12.64
CA PRO A 15 9.41 -11.56 12.38
C PRO A 15 10.16 -11.53 13.71
N SER A 16 10.76 -12.65 14.11
CA SER A 16 11.64 -12.74 15.29
C SER A 16 12.77 -11.69 15.29
N LEU A 17 13.01 -11.07 14.12
CA LEU A 17 14.03 -10.07 13.85
C LEU A 17 13.61 -8.64 14.27
N GLY A 18 12.44 -8.43 14.87
CA GLY A 18 12.10 -7.15 15.53
C GLY A 18 11.63 -6.02 14.59
N TYR A 19 11.25 -6.34 13.35
CA TYR A 19 10.75 -5.35 12.38
C TYR A 19 9.38 -4.71 12.76
N ASN A 20 8.81 -5.04 13.93
CA ASN A 20 7.55 -4.45 14.40
C ASN A 20 7.72 -3.05 15.01
N THR A 21 8.96 -2.62 15.29
CA THR A 21 9.20 -1.32 15.90
C THR A 21 8.99 -0.25 14.83
N ASN A 22 7.98 0.61 15.00
CA ASN A 22 7.56 1.63 14.03
C ASN A 22 6.68 1.16 12.84
N ASN A 23 5.94 0.06 12.99
CA ASN A 23 4.87 -0.28 12.06
C ASN A 23 3.53 0.26 12.54
N LYS A 24 2.90 1.13 11.75
CA LYS A 24 1.58 1.71 12.06
C LYS A 24 0.45 0.67 12.04
N TYR A 25 0.62 -0.42 11.30
CA TYR A 25 -0.38 -1.47 11.11
C TYR A 25 0.17 -2.82 11.59
N PRO A 26 -0.12 -3.25 12.83
CA PRO A 26 0.46 -4.47 13.41
C PRO A 26 0.15 -5.75 12.64
N ASP A 27 -1.03 -5.82 12.01
CA ASP A 27 -1.50 -6.99 11.26
C ASP A 27 -0.96 -7.08 9.83
N PHE A 28 -0.17 -6.09 9.41
CA PHE A 28 0.39 -6.00 8.06
C PHE A 28 1.91 -5.93 8.12
N PRO A 29 2.64 -6.43 7.11
CA PRO A 29 4.09 -6.34 7.09
C PRO A 29 4.55 -4.87 7.05
N PRO A 30 5.69 -4.54 7.69
CA PRO A 30 6.25 -3.19 7.64
C PRO A 30 6.57 -2.77 6.20
N LEU A 31 6.30 -1.50 5.87
CA LEU A 31 6.62 -0.91 4.58
C LEU A 31 8.02 -0.29 4.62
N MET A 32 8.85 -0.61 3.64
CA MET A 32 10.17 0.01 3.47
C MET A 32 10.07 1.36 2.75
N SER A 33 11.10 2.21 2.86
CA SER A 33 11.15 3.53 2.22
C SER A 33 11.12 3.48 0.69
N ASP A 34 11.58 2.39 0.07
CA ASP A 34 11.47 2.19 -1.39
C ASP A 34 10.16 1.49 -1.83
N GLY A 35 9.25 1.23 -0.88
CA GLY A 35 7.93 0.64 -1.15
C GLY A 35 7.86 -0.89 -1.11
N ARG A 36 8.99 -1.59 -0.93
CA ARG A 36 8.99 -3.05 -0.75
C ARG A 36 8.34 -3.50 0.56
N SER A 37 7.64 -4.63 0.51
CA SER A 37 7.15 -5.36 1.69
C SER A 37 8.28 -6.17 2.34
N VAL A 38 8.45 -6.08 3.66
CA VAL A 38 9.49 -6.86 4.40
C VAL A 38 9.28 -8.38 4.30
N THR A 39 8.06 -8.83 3.98
CA THR A 39 7.74 -10.26 3.75
C THR A 39 7.86 -10.69 2.29
N SER A 40 8.22 -9.79 1.38
CA SER A 40 8.57 -10.17 0.02
C SER A 40 9.78 -11.12 0.08
N SER A 41 9.62 -12.31 -0.48
CA SER A 41 10.73 -13.25 -0.59
C SER A 41 11.70 -12.69 -1.61
N TRP A 42 12.69 -11.92 -1.15
CA TRP A 42 13.84 -11.49 -1.93
C TRP A 42 14.67 -12.72 -2.29
N GLN A 43 14.19 -13.53 -3.24
CA GLN A 43 14.97 -14.59 -3.86
C GLN A 43 15.58 -14.02 -5.13
N PRO A 44 16.92 -13.97 -5.25
CA PRO A 44 17.55 -13.52 -6.47
C PRO A 44 17.08 -14.38 -7.66
N GLU A 45 16.81 -13.74 -8.81
CA GLU A 45 16.35 -14.45 -10.02
C GLU A 45 17.33 -15.54 -10.46
N ALA A 46 18.62 -15.41 -10.15
CA ALA A 46 19.63 -16.43 -10.39
C ALA A 46 19.34 -17.74 -9.63
N VAL A 47 18.82 -17.66 -8.41
CA VAL A 47 18.43 -18.82 -7.59
C VAL A 47 17.19 -19.48 -8.18
N ILE A 48 16.21 -18.69 -8.64
CA ILE A 48 15.00 -19.17 -9.31
C ILE A 48 15.36 -19.84 -10.64
N ASN A 49 16.27 -19.28 -11.41
CA ASN A 49 16.73 -19.89 -12.64
C ASN A 49 17.45 -21.23 -12.37
N ALA A 50 18.31 -21.27 -11.36
CA ALA A 50 18.98 -22.51 -10.96
C ALA A 50 17.97 -23.59 -10.53
N SER A 51 16.90 -23.22 -9.82
CA SER A 51 15.85 -24.17 -9.44
C SER A 51 15.03 -24.64 -10.65
N ILE A 52 14.74 -23.77 -11.62
CA ILE A 52 14.09 -24.15 -12.89
C ILE A 52 14.93 -25.17 -13.65
N ILE A 53 16.24 -24.93 -13.77
CA ILE A 53 17.18 -25.85 -14.44
C ILE A 53 17.21 -27.20 -13.72
N GLN A 54 17.33 -27.19 -12.39
CA GLN A 54 17.39 -28.40 -11.58
C GLN A 54 16.07 -29.19 -11.62
N ALA A 55 14.93 -28.52 -11.45
CA ALA A 55 13.60 -29.14 -11.38
C ALA A 55 13.16 -29.76 -12.72
N ASN A 56 13.53 -29.13 -13.84
CA ASN A 56 13.20 -29.62 -15.18
C ASN A 56 14.31 -30.51 -15.77
N GLY A 57 15.40 -30.75 -15.03
CA GLY A 57 16.50 -31.60 -15.47
C GLY A 57 17.19 -31.11 -16.74
N ILE A 58 17.24 -29.80 -16.95
CA ILE A 58 17.80 -29.17 -18.16
C ILE A 58 19.32 -29.30 -18.13
N LYS A 59 19.91 -29.94 -19.15
CA LYS A 59 21.36 -30.21 -19.19
C LYS A 59 22.07 -29.39 -20.28
N THR A 60 21.35 -29.07 -21.35
CA THR A 60 21.94 -28.39 -22.51
C THR A 60 21.35 -27.00 -22.72
N ASN A 61 22.14 -26.11 -23.33
CA ASN A 61 21.67 -24.77 -23.69
C ASN A 61 20.49 -24.80 -24.68
N TRP A 62 20.40 -25.83 -25.52
CA TRP A 62 19.28 -25.99 -26.43
C TRP A 62 17.98 -26.29 -25.68
N GLU A 63 18.00 -27.27 -24.78
CA GLU A 63 16.85 -27.62 -23.93
C GLU A 63 16.39 -26.41 -23.10
N TYR A 64 17.34 -25.62 -22.58
CA TYR A 64 17.01 -24.40 -21.83
C TYR A 64 16.25 -23.40 -22.70
N ARG A 65 16.74 -23.12 -23.91
CA ARG A 65 16.07 -22.21 -24.84
C ARG A 65 14.69 -22.73 -25.24
N GLN A 66 14.57 -24.03 -25.50
CA GLN A 66 13.31 -24.69 -25.85
C GLN A 66 12.30 -24.60 -24.70
N PHE A 67 12.74 -24.82 -23.46
CA PHE A 67 11.91 -24.67 -22.26
C PHE A 67 11.40 -23.23 -22.12
N LEU A 68 12.30 -22.25 -22.24
CA LEU A 68 11.93 -20.83 -22.16
C LEU A 68 10.94 -20.43 -23.25
N THR A 69 11.12 -20.89 -24.49
CA THR A 69 10.19 -20.57 -25.58
C THR A 69 8.82 -21.20 -25.38
N ASN A 70 8.77 -22.44 -24.90
CA ASN A 70 7.50 -23.15 -24.70
C ASN A 70 6.72 -22.60 -23.49
N ASN A 71 7.41 -22.14 -22.45
CA ASN A 71 6.81 -21.66 -21.20
C ASN A 71 6.87 -20.13 -21.03
N ALA A 72 7.25 -19.39 -22.08
CA ALA A 72 7.49 -17.94 -22.02
C ALA A 72 6.30 -17.17 -21.42
N VAL A 73 5.08 -17.50 -21.84
CA VAL A 73 3.86 -16.83 -21.38
C VAL A 73 3.63 -17.04 -19.89
N GLU A 74 3.88 -18.25 -19.38
CA GLU A 74 3.70 -18.57 -17.96
C GLU A 74 4.78 -17.90 -17.10
N ILE A 75 6.04 -17.93 -17.55
CA ILE A 75 7.15 -17.26 -16.86
C ILE A 75 6.92 -15.75 -16.77
N MET A 76 6.48 -15.11 -17.87
CA MET A 76 6.14 -13.68 -17.87
C MET A 76 4.99 -13.38 -16.90
N LYS A 77 3.95 -14.22 -16.88
CA LYS A 77 2.81 -14.06 -15.98
C LYS A 77 3.22 -14.23 -14.51
N TYR A 78 4.06 -15.23 -14.22
CA TYR A 78 4.57 -15.50 -12.89
C TYR A 78 5.42 -14.33 -12.39
N ASN A 79 6.42 -13.90 -13.18
CA ASN A 79 7.28 -12.76 -12.83
C ASN A 79 6.48 -11.47 -12.61
N PHE A 80 5.45 -11.25 -13.44
CA PHE A 80 4.55 -10.11 -13.27
C PHE A 80 3.76 -10.18 -11.96
N LEU A 81 3.23 -11.35 -11.61
CA LEU A 81 2.50 -11.56 -10.36
C LEU A 81 3.41 -11.36 -9.15
N GLU A 82 4.58 -11.98 -9.13
CA GLU A 82 5.56 -11.84 -8.04
C GLU A 82 5.99 -10.38 -7.88
N SER A 83 6.34 -9.70 -8.98
CA SER A 83 6.70 -8.27 -8.95
C SER A 83 5.55 -7.40 -8.46
N SER A 84 4.30 -7.76 -8.78
CA SER A 84 3.11 -7.05 -8.30
C SER A 84 2.89 -7.26 -6.80
N THR A 85 3.26 -8.43 -6.26
CA THR A 85 3.21 -8.69 -4.82
C THR A 85 4.27 -7.92 -4.04
N ASP A 86 5.45 -7.68 -4.66
CA ASP A 86 6.55 -6.94 -4.05
C ASP A 86 6.26 -5.46 -3.84
N VAL A 87 5.52 -4.84 -4.76
CA VAL A 87 5.04 -3.45 -4.65
C VAL A 87 3.76 -3.31 -3.82
N GLY A 88 3.33 -4.38 -3.12
CA GLY A 88 2.17 -4.37 -2.24
C GLY A 88 0.82 -4.37 -2.97
N TYR A 89 0.78 -4.66 -4.28
CA TYR A 89 -0.45 -4.77 -5.06
C TYR A 89 -0.87 -6.24 -5.22
N TYR A 90 -1.22 -6.87 -4.11
CA TYR A 90 -1.88 -8.17 -4.10
C TYR A 90 -3.33 -7.96 -3.65
N LYS A 91 -4.25 -7.88 -4.62
CA LYS A 91 -5.69 -8.10 -4.49
C LYS A 91 -6.26 -8.04 -3.05
N ARG A 92 -6.92 -6.93 -2.71
CA ARG A 92 -7.50 -6.71 -1.37
C ARG A 92 -8.72 -7.62 -1.13
N PRO A 93 -8.77 -8.43 -0.06
CA PRO A 93 -10.00 -9.12 0.36
C PRO A 93 -11.15 -8.18 0.71
N ILE A 94 -10.84 -6.92 1.05
CA ILE A 94 -11.82 -5.88 1.39
C ILE A 94 -12.59 -5.32 0.19
N ASP A 95 -12.21 -5.67 -1.04
CA ASP A 95 -12.96 -5.27 -2.24
C ASP A 95 -14.09 -6.26 -2.59
N LEU A 96 -14.23 -7.36 -1.84
CA LEU A 96 -15.45 -8.17 -1.88
C LEU A 96 -16.40 -7.70 -0.78
N PRO A 97 -17.53 -7.06 -1.10
CA PRO A 97 -18.58 -6.87 -0.11
C PRO A 97 -19.02 -8.25 0.38
N SER A 98 -18.93 -8.48 1.69
CA SER A 98 -19.50 -9.66 2.32
C SER A 98 -21.01 -9.63 2.13
N ILE A 99 -21.53 -10.50 1.26
CA ILE A 99 -22.97 -10.63 0.97
C ILE A 99 -23.78 -10.98 2.24
N ARG A 100 -23.12 -11.51 3.29
CA ARG A 100 -23.77 -11.94 4.54
C ARG A 100 -23.85 -10.90 5.64
N SER A 101 -23.08 -9.82 5.55
CA SER A 101 -23.17 -8.71 6.50
C SER A 101 -24.04 -7.64 5.84
N ASN A 102 -25.20 -7.33 6.42
CA ASN A 102 -26.05 -6.21 5.99
C ASN A 102 -25.43 -4.83 6.31
N ILE A 103 -24.10 -4.77 6.29
CA ILE A 103 -23.25 -3.66 6.69
C ILE A 103 -22.39 -3.36 5.46
N VAL A 104 -22.76 -2.32 4.71
CA VAL A 104 -21.91 -1.79 3.65
C VAL A 104 -20.82 -0.95 4.33
N SER A 105 -19.75 -1.60 4.74
CA SER A 105 -18.49 -0.92 5.02
C SER A 105 -17.60 -1.08 3.79
N GLY A 106 -17.98 -0.42 2.69
CA GLY A 106 -17.07 -0.28 1.57
C GLY A 106 -15.80 0.44 2.02
N PRO A 107 -14.64 0.23 1.36
CA PRO A 107 -13.50 1.11 1.60
C PRO A 107 -13.99 2.55 1.42
N ASN A 108 -13.83 3.38 2.43
CA ASN A 108 -14.11 4.81 2.33
C ASN A 108 -13.11 5.38 1.30
N THR A 109 -13.46 5.30 0.02
CA THR A 109 -12.75 5.94 -1.09
C THR A 109 -13.03 7.43 -1.13
N VAL A 110 -13.88 7.93 -0.22
CA VAL A 110 -14.16 9.35 -0.08
C VAL A 110 -12.94 10.05 0.54
N PRO A 111 -12.33 11.03 -0.16
CA PRO A 111 -11.25 11.82 0.41
C PRO A 111 -11.71 12.47 1.71
N TYR A 112 -10.80 12.57 2.70
CA TYR A 112 -11.09 13.28 3.93
C TYR A 112 -11.41 14.76 3.64
N GLN A 113 -12.56 15.21 4.14
CA GLN A 113 -13.02 16.60 4.01
C GLN A 113 -12.76 17.35 5.31
N PHE A 114 -12.02 18.45 5.22
CA PHE A 114 -11.82 19.39 6.33
C PHE A 114 -13.08 20.20 6.59
N LYS A 115 -13.40 20.46 7.85
CA LYS A 115 -14.62 21.21 8.22
C LYS A 115 -14.48 22.72 8.01
N SER A 116 -13.25 23.24 8.09
CA SER A 116 -12.95 24.65 7.89
C SER A 116 -11.51 24.84 7.44
N TYR A 117 -11.17 26.04 6.95
CA TYR A 117 -9.80 26.38 6.58
C TYR A 117 -8.82 26.29 7.76
N SER A 118 -9.28 26.42 9.01
CA SER A 118 -8.43 26.32 10.21
C SER A 118 -8.42 24.91 10.83
N ASP A 119 -9.10 23.94 10.22
CA ASP A 119 -9.23 22.59 10.73
C ASP A 119 -7.94 21.79 10.47
N LYS A 120 -7.28 21.36 11.55
CA LYS A 120 -6.07 20.54 11.49
C LYS A 120 -6.32 19.08 11.86
N ALA A 121 -7.58 18.69 12.06
CA ALA A 121 -7.93 17.31 12.34
C ALA A 121 -7.58 16.44 11.12
N GLN A 122 -6.97 15.28 11.37
CA GLN A 122 -6.61 14.33 10.34
C GLN A 122 -7.03 12.93 10.79
N PRO A 123 -7.65 12.12 9.91
CA PRO A 123 -8.03 10.76 10.25
C PRO A 123 -6.79 9.88 10.36
N PHE A 124 -6.98 8.71 10.99
CA PHE A 124 -5.93 7.71 11.04
C PHE A 124 -5.49 7.34 9.62
N SER A 125 -4.22 7.59 9.31
CA SER A 125 -3.59 7.32 8.00
C SER A 125 -3.95 8.29 6.89
N TYR A 126 -4.21 9.53 7.30
CA TYR A 126 -4.16 10.66 6.40
C TYR A 126 -2.83 10.72 5.65
N SER A 127 -2.90 10.70 4.32
CA SER A 127 -1.76 10.85 3.43
C SER A 127 -1.65 12.31 2.98
N THR A 128 -0.44 12.84 3.09
CA THR A 128 -0.06 14.18 2.66
C THR A 128 0.97 14.09 1.54
N SER A 129 0.92 15.03 0.61
CA SER A 129 1.94 15.24 -0.42
C SER A 129 2.42 16.68 -0.35
N ASP A 130 3.61 16.95 -0.87
CA ASP A 130 4.18 18.29 -1.00
C ASP A 130 3.22 19.27 -1.70
N LEU A 131 2.63 18.85 -2.83
CA LEU A 131 1.65 19.65 -3.57
C LEU A 131 0.39 19.92 -2.72
N LYS A 132 -0.04 18.94 -1.93
CA LYS A 132 -1.23 19.04 -1.09
C LYS A 132 -1.00 19.98 0.09
N GLU A 133 0.14 19.89 0.76
CA GLU A 133 0.52 20.80 1.84
C GLU A 133 0.64 22.24 1.32
N MET A 134 1.26 22.43 0.14
CA MET A 134 1.36 23.76 -0.48
C MET A 134 -0.01 24.35 -0.81
N TYR A 135 -0.93 23.53 -1.33
CA TYR A 135 -2.30 23.96 -1.62
C TYR A 135 -3.06 24.33 -0.34
N LEU A 136 -3.05 23.47 0.68
CA LEU A 136 -3.78 23.71 1.92
C LEU A 136 -3.27 24.99 2.62
N SER A 137 -1.95 25.18 2.68
CA SER A 137 -1.35 26.40 3.25
C SER A 137 -1.74 27.66 2.48
N ARG A 138 -1.80 27.58 1.14
CA ARG A 138 -2.25 28.70 0.31
C ARG A 138 -3.72 29.07 0.60
N GLU A 139 -4.59 28.08 0.75
CA GLU A 139 -6.00 28.30 1.06
C GLU A 139 -6.19 28.88 2.48
N GLU A 140 -5.42 28.39 3.46
CA GLU A 140 -5.36 28.96 4.82
C GLU A 140 -4.92 30.43 4.82
N LEU A 141 -3.93 30.80 4.01
CA LEU A 141 -3.46 32.19 3.89
C LEU A 141 -4.49 33.06 3.15
N ASN A 142 -5.12 32.52 2.11
CA ASN A 142 -6.16 33.22 1.36
C ASN A 142 -7.37 33.54 2.25
N SER A 143 -7.79 32.61 3.10
CA SER A 143 -8.92 32.84 4.02
C SER A 143 -8.65 33.97 5.03
N ARG A 144 -7.37 34.28 5.30
CA ARG A 144 -6.94 35.36 6.20
C ARG A 144 -6.74 36.71 5.51
N LYS A 145 -6.95 36.82 4.20
CA LYS A 145 -6.77 38.09 3.46
C LYS A 145 -7.81 39.15 3.81
N VAL A 146 -8.89 38.79 4.51
CA VAL A 146 -9.91 39.74 4.96
C VAL A 146 -9.49 40.30 6.31
N SER A 147 -9.12 41.58 6.35
CA SER A 147 -8.95 42.31 7.60
C SER A 147 -10.32 42.78 8.09
N PRO A 148 -10.67 42.58 9.38
CA PRO A 148 -11.83 43.24 9.94
C PRO A 148 -11.62 44.77 9.89
N VAL A 149 -12.68 45.51 9.56
CA VAL A 149 -12.70 46.97 9.72
C VAL A 149 -13.02 47.24 11.19
N ILE A 150 -12.07 47.83 11.91
CA ILE A 150 -12.26 48.25 13.30
C ILE A 150 -12.64 49.73 13.29
N THR A 151 -13.82 50.08 13.78
CA THR A 151 -14.19 51.49 13.94
C THR A 151 -13.53 52.07 15.20
N GLN A 152 -13.30 53.39 15.20
CA GLN A 152 -12.64 54.09 16.31
C GLN A 152 -13.33 53.82 17.67
N GLU A 153 -14.65 53.77 17.67
CA GLU A 153 -15.51 53.42 18.82
C GLU A 153 -15.28 52.00 19.35
N GLN A 154 -15.05 51.01 18.47
CA GLN A 154 -14.78 49.62 18.85
C GLN A 154 -13.40 49.48 19.49
N LEU A 155 -12.42 50.24 19.00
CA LEU A 155 -11.07 50.28 19.54
C LEU A 155 -11.07 50.80 20.99
N TYR A 156 -11.77 51.92 21.23
CA TYR A 156 -11.89 52.51 22.58
C TYR A 156 -12.69 51.68 23.58
N ARG A 157 -13.52 50.73 23.11
CA ARG A 157 -14.28 49.82 23.98
C ARG A 157 -13.49 48.57 24.39
N SER A 158 -12.35 48.32 23.75
CA SER A 158 -11.52 47.11 23.95
C SER A 158 -10.32 47.30 24.89
N THR A 159 -10.09 48.54 25.34
CA THR A 159 -9.09 48.93 26.36
C THR A 159 -9.76 49.11 27.72
#